data_AF-A0A2N2PJN1-F1
#
_entry.id   AF-A0A2N2PJN1-F1
#
_cell.length_a   1.000
_cell.length_b   1.000
_cell.length_c   1.000
_cell.angle_alpha   90.00
_cell.angle_beta   90.00
_cell.angle_gamma   90.00
#
_symmetry.space_group_name_H-M   'P 1'
#
loop_
_entity.id
_entity.type
_entity.pdbx_description
1 polymer ?
#
loop_
_entity_poly.entity_id
_entity_poly.type
_entity_poly.pdbx_seq_one_letter_code
_entity_poly.pdbx_strand_id
1 'polypeptide(L)' 'MQKKFLLRISPKLYEQLERWAQEELRSVNGQIEYLLREAVQRHHPTQIIEATEPIEEDEDVDA' A
#
# COMPACT_ATOMS: atom_id res chain seq x y z
N MET A 1 -3.62 -7.29 10.90
CA MET A 1 -2.89 -6.02 11.12
C MET A 1 -2.07 -5.73 9.88
N GLN A 2 -1.94 -4.47 9.46
CA GLN A 2 -1.06 -4.13 8.32
C GLN A 2 0.39 -4.07 8.80
N LYS A 3 1.31 -4.71 8.07
CA LYS A 3 2.76 -4.56 8.33
C LYS A 3 3.14 -3.09 8.15
N LYS A 4 3.78 -2.50 9.16
CA LYS A 4 4.33 -1.14 9.07
C LYS A 4 5.71 -1.23 8.42
N PHE A 5 5.88 -0.58 7.27
CA PHE A 5 7.16 -0.51 6.60
C PHE A 5 7.50 0.94 6.23
N LEU A 6 8.79 1.26 6.15
CA LEU A 6 9.25 2.57 5.74
C LEU A 6 9.25 2.66 4.21
N LEU A 7 8.32 3.44 3.66
CA LEU A 7 8.27 3.74 2.23
C LEU A 7 9.09 5.00 1.92
N ARG A 8 10.09 4.87 1.04
CA ARG A 8 10.79 6.03 0.48
C ARG A 8 9.96 6.59 -0.68
N ILE A 9 9.45 7.79 -0.51
CA ILE A 9 8.64 8.49 -1.51
C ILE A 9 9.12 9.93 -1.66
N SER A 10 9.08 10.47 -2.88
CA SER A 10 9.40 11.89 -3.08
C SER A 10 8.34 12.77 -2.40
N PRO A 11 8.72 13.89 -1.75
CA PRO A 11 7.76 14.76 -1.06
C PRO A 11 6.64 15.28 -1.98
N LYS A 12 6.99 15.66 -3.22
CA LYS A 12 6.03 16.13 -4.21
C LYS A 12 4.98 15.06 -4.56
N LEU A 13 5.40 13.80 -4.69
CA LEU A 13 4.45 12.71 -4.97
C LEU A 13 3.53 12.48 -3.76
N TYR A 14 4.08 12.54 -2.55
CA TYR A 14 3.28 12.42 -1.33
C TYR A 14 2.20 13.50 -1.23
N GLU A 15 2.54 14.77 -1.53
CA GLU A 15 1.56 15.86 -1.55
C GLU A 15 0.44 15.67 -2.58
N GLN A 16 0.73 15.03 -3.72
CA GLN A 16 -0.28 14.72 -4.73
C GLN A 16 -1.19 13.57 -4.26
N LEU A 17 -0.60 12.55 -3.63
CA LEU A 17 -1.37 11.44 -3.03
C LEU A 17 -2.26 11.92 -1.89
N GLU A 18 -1.78 12.85 -1.05
CA GLU A 18 -2.57 13.42 0.04
C GLU A 18 -3.80 14.17 -0.48
N ARG A 19 -3.62 15.03 -1.49
CA ARG A 19 -4.74 15.74 -2.13
C ARG A 19 -5.76 14.77 -2.74
N TRP A 20 -5.28 13.78 -3.49
CA TRP A 20 -6.16 12.79 -4.10
C TRP A 20 -6.92 11.97 -3.05
N ALA A 21 -6.25 11.55 -1.97
CA ALA A 21 -6.90 10.86 -0.87
C ALA A 21 -8.01 11.71 -0.22
N GLN A 22 -7.78 13.02 -0.05
CA GLN A 22 -8.79 13.94 0.48
C GLN A 22 -10.01 14.06 -0.45
N GLU A 23 -9.79 14.18 -1.76
CA GLU A 23 -10.86 14.24 -2.77
C GLU A 23 -11.75 12.99 -2.74
N GLU A 24 -11.16 11.82 -2.47
CA GLU A 24 -11.86 10.53 -2.40
C GLU A 24 -12.30 10.14 -0.98
N LEU A 25 -12.19 11.05 -0.01
CA LEU A 25 -12.53 10.83 1.40
C LEU A 25 -11.85 9.59 2.00
N ARG A 26 -10.59 9.35 1.61
CA ARG A 26 -9.74 8.26 2.09
C ARG A 26 -8.57 8.76 2.93
N SER A 27 -8.03 7.87 3.75
CA SER A 27 -6.71 8.10 4.35
C SER A 27 -5.62 7.96 3.28
N VAL A 28 -4.49 8.65 3.47
CA VAL A 28 -3.35 8.55 2.55
C VAL A 28 -2.86 7.10 2.43
N ASN A 29 -2.80 6.35 3.54
CA ASN A 29 -2.44 4.94 3.52
C ASN A 29 -3.46 4.08 2.75
N GLY A 30 -4.75 4.36 2.91
CA GLY A 30 -5.82 3.69 2.14
C GLY A 30 -5.71 3.96 0.65
N GLN A 31 -5.33 5.19 0.27
CA GLN A 31 -5.08 5.55 -1.12
C GLN A 31 -3.87 4.82 -1.70
N ILE A 32 -2.76 4.76 -0.96
CA ILE A 32 -1.56 4.03 -1.37
C ILE A 32 -1.88 2.54 -1.57
N GLU A 33 -2.56 1.92 -0.61
CA GLU A 33 -2.98 0.51 -0.69
C GLU A 33 -3.85 0.25 -1.92
N TYR A 34 -4.84 1.11 -2.17
CA TYR A 34 -5.71 1.01 -3.34
C TYR A 34 -4.91 1.04 -4.65
N LEU A 35 -4.00 2.00 -4.79
CA LEU A 35 -3.17 2.15 -6.00
C LEU A 35 -2.23 0.97 -6.20
N LEU A 36 -1.62 0.45 -5.14
CA LEU A 36 -0.75 -0.71 -5.21
C LEU A 36 -1.52 -1.96 -5.62
N ARG A 37 -2.70 -2.19 -5.04
CA ARG A 37 -3.58 -3.31 -5.42
C ARG A 37 -3.98 -3.22 -6.88
N GLU A 38 -4.40 -2.04 -7.32
CA GLU A 38 -4.81 -1.82 -8.71
C GLU A 38 -3.63 -2.05 -9.67
N ALA A 39 -2.44 -1.52 -9.35
CA ALA A 39 -1.24 -1.72 -10.15
C ALA A 39 -0.88 -3.21 -10.28
N VAL A 40 -0.87 -3.96 -9.16
CA VAL A 40 -0.58 -5.40 -9.21
C VAL A 40 -1.64 -6.15 -10.01
N GLN A 41 -2.93 -5.86 -9.80
CA GLN A 41 -4.01 -6.51 -10.55
C GLN A 41 -3.91 -6.27 -12.06
N ARG A 42 -3.51 -5.06 -12.48
CA ARG A 42 -3.29 -4.72 -13.89
C ARG A 42 -2.10 -5.46 -14.49
N HIS A 43 -1.02 -5.65 -13.73
CA HIS A 43 0.22 -6.29 -14.23
C HIS A 43 0.24 -7.81 -14.07
N HIS A 44 -0.46 -8.35 -13.08
CA HIS A 44 -0.50 -9.76 -12.73
C HIS A 44 -1.95 -10.23 -12.48
N PRO A 45 -2.80 -10.23 -13.52
CA PRO A 45 -4.24 -10.47 -13.38
C PRO A 45 -4.60 -11.84 -12.79
N THR A 46 -3.68 -12.81 -12.85
CA THR A 46 -3.86 -14.16 -12.31
C THR A 46 -3.60 -14.25 -10.80
N GLN A 47 -2.92 -13.26 -10.20
CA GLN A 47 -2.75 -13.16 -8.76
C GLN A 47 -3.80 -12.20 -8.20
N ILE A 48 -5.01 -12.72 -7.94
CA ILE A 48 -5.99 -12.00 -7.14
C ILE A 48 -5.43 -11.92 -5.73
N ILE A 49 -5.03 -10.72 -5.29
CA ILE A 49 -4.60 -10.49 -3.91
C ILE A 49 -5.86 -10.53 -3.03
N GLU A 50 -6.29 -11.71 -2.61
CA GLU A 50 -7.36 -11.85 -1.63
C GLU A 50 -6.96 -11.15 -0.32
N ALA A 51 -7.90 -10.42 0.28
CA ALA A 51 -7.64 -9.42 1.32
C ALA A 51 -7.18 -9.97 2.68
N THR A 52 -6.73 -11.22 2.77
CA THR A 52 -6.59 -11.91 4.06
C THR A 52 -5.50 -12.97 4.15
N GLU A 53 -4.57 -13.08 3.19
CA GLU A 53 -3.43 -13.96 3.44
C GLU A 53 -2.64 -13.44 4.67
N PRO A 54 -2.52 -14.24 5.75
CA PRO A 54 -1.78 -13.83 6.93
C PRO A 54 -0.35 -13.59 6.49
N ILE A 55 0.13 -12.37 6.66
CA ILE A 55 1.52 -12.08 6.36
C ILE A 55 2.34 -12.81 7.43
N GLU A 56 3.06 -13.85 7.04
CA GLU A 56 4.00 -14.54 7.93
C GLU A 56 4.92 -13.47 8.53
N GLU A 57 4.83 -13.29 9.84
CA GLU A 57 5.73 -12.41 10.58
C GLU A 57 7.08 -13.10 10.54
N ASP A 58 7.97 -12.66 9.64
CA ASP A 58 9.38 -13.00 9.74
C ASP A 58 9.87 -12.47 11.09
N GLU A 59 9.94 -13.35 12.08
CA GLU A 59 10.59 -13.10 13.36
C GLU A 59 12.04 -12.65 13.09
N ASP A 60 12.36 -11.49 13.64
CA ASP A 60 13.71 -11.03 13.95
C ASP A 60 14.71 -10.87 12.78
N VAL A 61 14.77 -9.66 12.22
CA VAL A 61 16.00 -9.12 11.63
C VAL A 61 16.50 -7.96 12.49
N ASP A 62 16.79 -8.26 13.75
CA ASP A 62 17.70 -7.45 14.57
C ASP A 62 18.66 -8.42 15.29
N ALA A 63 19.79 -8.71 14.63
CA ALA A 63 21.00 -9.29 15.19
C ALA A 63 22.23 -8.57 14.62
#